data_AF-A0A6V7KV57-F1
#
_entry.id   AF-A0A6V7KV57-F1
#
_cell.length_a   1.000
_cell.length_b   1.000
_cell.length_c   1.000
_cell.angle_alpha   90.00
_cell.angle_beta   90.00
_cell.angle_gamma   90.00
#
_symmetry.space_group_name_H-M   'P 1'
#
loop_
_entity.id
_entity.type
_entity.pdbx_description
1 polymer ?
#
loop_
_entity_poly.entity_id
_entity_poly.type
_entity_poly.pdbx_seq_one_letter_code
_entity_poly.pdbx_strand_id
1 'polypeptide(L)' 'MDYCQLFLSIIIILPTLISTNDVNLQYHCVWYGEYGYVGGKVKNRPSNSPAQLINNTEAEAILKRRCPHFFNGT' A
#
# COMPACT_ATOMS: atom_id res chain seq x y z
N MET A 1 -23.75 -23.26 -40.59
CA MET A 1 -22.56 -22.60 -40.02
C MET A 1 -23.03 -21.79 -38.84
N ASP A 2 -22.78 -22.33 -37.65
CA ASP A 2 -23.39 -21.96 -36.38
C ASP A 2 -22.86 -20.62 -35.84
N TYR A 3 -23.49 -19.53 -36.26
CA TYR A 3 -23.22 -18.19 -35.73
C TYR A 3 -23.34 -18.17 -34.19
N CYS A 4 -24.22 -18.97 -33.59
CA CYS A 4 -24.36 -19.10 -32.13
C CYS A 4 -23.09 -19.61 -31.41
N GLN A 5 -22.35 -20.55 -32.01
CA GLN A 5 -21.11 -21.11 -31.42
C GLN A 5 -19.97 -20.09 -31.42
N LEU A 6 -19.93 -19.23 -32.46
CA LEU A 6 -18.97 -18.13 -32.58
C LEU A 6 -19.26 -17.00 -31.59
N PHE A 7 -20.53 -16.66 -31.38
CA PHE A 7 -20.92 -15.65 -30.39
C PHE A 7 -20.62 -16.09 -28.95
N LEU A 8 -20.88 -17.36 -28.61
CA LEU A 8 -20.60 -17.89 -27.26
C LEU A 8 -19.10 -17.92 -26.94
N SER A 9 -18.25 -18.27 -27.91
CA SER A 9 -16.81 -18.30 -27.69
C SER A 9 -16.21 -16.90 -27.49
N ILE A 10 -16.67 -15.89 -28.23
CA ILE A 10 -16.20 -14.49 -28.06
C ILE A 10 -16.57 -13.94 -26.68
N ILE A 11 -17.78 -14.19 -26.19
CA ILE A 11 -18.27 -13.68 -24.90
C ILE A 11 -17.50 -14.30 -23.71
N ILE A 12 -17.03 -15.55 -23.83
CA ILE A 12 -16.30 -16.22 -22.75
C ILE A 12 -14.79 -15.86 -22.78
N ILE A 13 -14.22 -15.64 -23.96
CA ILE A 13 -12.77 -15.38 -24.10
C ILE A 13 -12.42 -13.91 -23.81
N LEU A 14 -13.28 -12.96 -24.21
CA LEU A 14 -13.02 -11.52 -24.08
C LEU A 14 -12.83 -11.01 -22.63
N PRO A 15 -13.55 -11.50 -21.60
CA PRO A 15 -13.37 -11.05 -20.22
C PRO A 15 -12.08 -11.55 -19.56
N THR A 16 -11.50 -12.66 -20.04
CA THR A 16 -10.28 -13.25 -19.42
C THR A 16 -8.99 -12.49 -19.76
N LEU A 17 -9.01 -11.69 -20.83
CA LEU A 17 -7.88 -10.84 -21.26
C LEU A 17 -7.80 -9.51 -20.51
N ILE A 18 -8.87 -9.10 -19.82
CA ILE A 18 -8.85 -7.93 -18.92
C ILE A 18 -8.37 -8.41 -17.55
N SER A 19 -7.18 -9.00 -17.51
CA SER A 19 -6.45 -9.13 -16.25
C SER A 19 -6.15 -7.70 -15.81
N THR A 20 -6.84 -7.23 -14.77
CA THR A 20 -6.57 -5.93 -14.17
C THR A 20 -5.11 -5.92 -13.78
N ASN A 21 -4.30 -5.12 -14.48
CA ASN A 21 -3.00 -4.72 -13.97
C ASN A 21 -3.30 -4.02 -12.64
N ASP A 22 -3.16 -4.75 -11.54
CA ASP A 22 -3.10 -4.17 -10.22
C ASP A 22 -1.86 -3.30 -10.26
N VAL A 23 -2.05 -2.00 -10.52
CA VAL A 23 -0.97 -1.01 -10.48
C VAL A 23 -0.58 -0.96 -9.02
N ASN A 24 0.30 -1.86 -8.63
CA ASN A 24 0.87 -1.96 -7.30
C ASN A 24 1.76 -0.73 -7.11
N LEU A 25 1.09 0.40 -6.85
CA LEU A 25 1.71 1.65 -6.43
C LEU A 25 2.33 1.35 -5.07
N GLN A 26 3.58 0.89 -5.08
CA GLN A 26 4.35 0.75 -3.87
C GLN A 26 4.57 2.16 -3.34
N TYR A 27 3.87 2.51 -2.27
CA TYR A 27 4.08 3.78 -1.58
C TYR A 27 5.42 3.72 -0.84
N HIS A 28 6.27 4.71 -1.10
CA HIS A 28 7.57 4.85 -0.46
C HIS A 28 7.54 5.95 0.60
N CYS A 29 8.26 5.72 1.71
CA CYS A 29 8.49 6.72 2.73
C CYS A 29 9.69 7.59 2.37
N VAL A 30 9.53 8.92 2.41
CA VAL A 30 10.62 9.89 2.15
C VAL A 30 11.66 9.92 3.28
N TRP A 31 11.30 9.42 4.46
CA TRP A 31 12.19 9.29 5.62
C TRP A 31 11.75 8.12 6.52
N TYR A 32 12.70 7.51 7.22
CA TYR A 32 12.42 6.47 8.22
C TYR A 32 13.59 6.37 9.22
N GLY A 33 13.27 6.33 10.52
CA GLY A 33 14.24 6.32 11.61
C GLY A 33 14.90 7.68 11.88
N GLU A 34 15.79 7.71 12.85
CA GLU A 34 16.38 8.90 13.45
C GLU A 34 17.90 8.90 13.28
N TYR A 35 18.57 10.06 13.09
CA TYR A 35 20.03 10.11 12.91
C TYR A 35 20.77 11.28 13.59
N GLY A 36 20.15 11.96 14.55
CA GLY A 36 20.83 12.98 15.34
C GLY A 36 19.88 14.04 15.87
N TYR A 37 20.46 15.08 16.50
CA TYR A 37 19.71 16.18 17.10
C TYR A 37 20.14 17.51 16.49
N VAL A 38 19.17 18.34 16.11
CA VAL A 38 19.39 19.72 15.65
C VAL A 38 18.43 20.63 16.40
N GLY A 39 18.95 21.58 17.17
CA GLY A 39 18.13 22.51 17.96
C GLY A 39 17.18 21.83 18.95
N GLY A 40 17.62 20.74 19.59
CA GLY A 40 16.82 19.96 20.54
C GLY A 40 15.73 19.08 19.90
N LYS A 41 15.66 19.02 18.57
CA LYS A 41 14.74 18.14 17.84
C LYS A 41 15.49 16.99 17.20
N VAL A 42 14.89 15.80 17.25
CA VAL A 42 15.40 14.63 16.54
C VAL A 42 15.25 14.82 15.03
N LYS A 43 16.27 14.45 14.27
CA LYS A 43 16.27 14.51 12.81
C LYS A 43 15.98 13.15 12.19
N ASN A 44 15.02 13.12 11.26
CA ASN A 44 14.65 11.91 10.53
C ASN A 44 15.68 11.59 9.46
N ARG A 45 16.01 10.31 9.29
CA ARG A 45 16.91 9.85 8.22
C ARG A 45 16.14 9.78 6.89
N PRO A 46 16.64 10.41 5.81
CA PRO A 46 16.06 10.23 4.48
C PRO A 46 16.01 8.76 4.09
N SER A 47 14.89 8.34 3.52
CA SER A 47 14.66 6.97 3.08
C SER A 47 13.90 6.99 1.77
N ASN A 48 13.98 5.89 1.03
CA ASN A 48 13.09 5.58 -0.08
C ASN A 48 12.57 4.15 0.06
N SER A 49 12.47 3.65 1.29
CA SER A 49 11.97 2.31 1.58
C SER A 49 10.44 2.27 1.48
N PRO A 50 9.85 1.10 1.16
CA PRO A 50 8.41 0.89 1.36
C PRO A 50 7.99 1.16 2.81
N ALA A 51 6.68 1.35 3.02
CA ALA A 51 6.11 1.43 4.36
C ALA A 51 6.46 0.19 5.19
N GLN A 52 6.91 0.39 6.43
CA GLN A 52 7.27 -0.70 7.33
C GLN A 52 6.08 -1.11 8.20
N LEU A 53 6.02 -2.40 8.53
CA LEU A 53 5.04 -2.93 9.47
C LEU A 53 5.37 -2.46 10.90
N ILE A 54 4.35 -2.07 11.64
CA ILE A 54 4.48 -1.77 13.07
C ILE A 54 4.26 -3.06 13.83
N ASN A 55 5.36 -3.73 14.18
CA ASN A 55 5.37 -5.03 14.85
C ASN A 55 5.63 -4.94 16.37
N ASN A 56 5.62 -3.74 16.93
CA ASN A 56 5.87 -3.47 18.34
C ASN A 56 4.60 -2.90 19.00
N THR A 57 4.14 -3.54 20.08
CA THR A 57 2.90 -3.19 20.78
C THR A 57 2.94 -1.80 21.42
N GLU A 58 4.10 -1.36 21.91
CA GLU A 58 4.29 -0.01 22.43
C GLU A 58 4.21 1.02 21.30
N ALA A 59 4.88 0.76 20.17
CA ALA A 59 4.85 1.63 19.00
C ALA A 59 3.43 1.77 18.43
N GLU A 60 2.68 0.67 18.36
CA GLU A 60 1.27 0.67 17.94
C GLU A 60 0.39 1.47 18.92
N ALA A 61 0.56 1.27 20.24
CA ALA A 61 -0.19 2.01 21.24
C ALA A 61 0.09 3.52 21.18
N ILE A 62 1.35 3.92 20.92
CA ILE A 62 1.71 5.32 20.69
C ILE A 62 1.05 5.85 19.42
N LEU A 63 1.09 5.10 18.31
CA LEU A 63 0.48 5.51 17.06
C LEU A 63 -1.03 5.66 17.20
N LYS A 64 -1.71 4.70 17.82
CA LYS A 64 -3.16 4.74 18.05
C LYS A 64 -3.58 5.94 18.90
N ARG A 65 -2.78 6.27 19.92
CA ARG A 65 -3.02 7.43 20.79
C ARG A 65 -2.83 8.76 20.05
N ARG A 66 -1.79 8.88 19.22
CA ARG A 66 -1.43 10.14 18.53
C ARG A 66 -2.20 10.35 17.24
N CYS A 67 -2.43 9.28 16.49
CA CYS A 67 -3.01 9.28 15.15
C CYS A 67 -4.14 8.23 15.05
N PRO A 68 -5.26 8.42 15.77
CA PRO A 68 -6.34 7.43 15.84
C PRO A 68 -7.02 7.19 14.48
N HIS A 69 -6.96 8.15 13.55
CA HIS A 69 -7.55 8.03 12.22
C HIS A 69 -6.95 6.90 11.37
N PHE A 70 -5.70 6.49 11.62
CA PHE A 70 -5.11 5.32 10.94
C PHE A 70 -5.77 3.99 11.32
N PHE A 71 -6.56 3.99 12.39
CA PHE A 71 -7.27 2.82 12.91
C PHE A 71 -8.79 2.93 12.75
N ASN A 72 -9.30 4.06 12.23
CA ASN A 72 -10.73 4.21 11.94
C ASN A 72 -11.00 3.69 10.52
N GLY A 73 -11.57 2.50 10.40
CA GLY A 73 -11.86 1.87 9.11
C GLY A 73 -11.58 0.36 9.05
N THR A 74 -11.05 -0.21 10.13
CA THR A 74 -11.02 -1.66 10.37
C THR A 74 -12.27 -2.12 11.10
#